data_AF-I2MT47-F1
#
_entry.id   AF-I2MT47-F1
#
_cell.length_a   1.000
_cell.length_b   1.000
_cell.length_c   1.000
_cell.angle_alpha   90.00
_cell.angle_beta   90.00
_cell.angle_gamma   90.00
#
_symmetry.space_group_name_H-M   'P 1'
#
loop_
_entity.id
_entity.type
_entity.pdbx_description
1 polymer ?
#
loop_
_entity_poly.entity_id
_entity_poly.type
_entity_poly.pdbx_seq_one_letter_code
_entity_poly.pdbx_strand_id
1 'polypeptide(L)'
;MREGRMVPVDREGSAVAPRAAASADRARPVARTAVGGLLAAGNLLTGWLLVTSFLVRPPGGAWDRASITAAGVPAMSAHIGSWLTEWATFHLVRWRLVPPWWYAVPIAVGTVSLVWLFVLTEK
;
A
#
# COMPACT_ATOMS: atom_id res chain seq x y z
N MET A 1 -61.78 -30.19 -28.89
CA MET A 1 -60.37 -29.73 -28.86
C MET A 1 -60.34 -28.41 -28.11
N ARG A 2 -59.76 -28.37 -26.91
CA ARG A 2 -59.66 -27.16 -26.07
C ARG A 2 -58.25 -26.59 -26.23
N GLU A 3 -58.15 -25.37 -26.74
CA GLU A 3 -56.91 -24.61 -26.81
C GLU A 3 -56.45 -24.23 -25.40
N GLY A 4 -55.31 -24.79 -24.97
CA GLY A 4 -54.63 -24.38 -23.75
C GLY A 4 -53.90 -23.07 -24.00
N ARG A 5 -54.45 -21.96 -23.50
CA ARG A 5 -53.69 -20.70 -23.36
C ARG A 5 -52.60 -20.90 -22.31
N MET A 6 -51.35 -20.88 -22.76
CA MET A 6 -50.20 -20.64 -21.88
C MET A 6 -50.30 -19.22 -21.31
N VAL A 7 -50.49 -19.14 -20.00
CA VAL A 7 -50.35 -17.90 -19.24
C VAL A 7 -48.86 -17.62 -19.07
N PRO A 8 -48.36 -16.40 -19.35
CA PRO A 8 -46.97 -16.07 -19.06
C PRO A 8 -46.77 -16.12 -17.54
N VAL A 9 -45.83 -16.95 -17.10
CA VAL A 9 -45.36 -16.96 -15.72
C VAL A 9 -44.59 -15.67 -15.51
N ASP A 10 -45.23 -14.71 -14.84
CA ASP A 10 -44.59 -13.49 -14.39
C ASP A 10 -43.36 -13.85 -13.55
N ARG A 11 -42.19 -13.41 -14.02
CA ARG A 11 -40.93 -13.45 -13.27
C ARG A 11 -41.00 -12.42 -12.13
N GLU A 12 -41.82 -12.69 -11.12
CA GLU A 12 -41.71 -12.07 -9.80
C GLU A 12 -40.50 -12.67 -9.08
N GLY A 13 -39.31 -12.17 -9.38
CA GLY A 13 -38.10 -12.74 -8.79
C GLY A 13 -36.82 -11.98 -9.13
N SER A 14 -36.83 -10.65 -9.12
CA SER A 14 -35.55 -9.90 -9.24
C SER A 14 -35.59 -8.44 -8.80
N ALA A 15 -36.31 -8.09 -7.72
CA ALA A 15 -36.35 -6.69 -7.24
C ALA A 15 -35.57 -6.44 -5.94
N VAL A 16 -34.83 -7.42 -5.40
CA VAL A 16 -34.10 -7.28 -4.12
C VAL A 16 -32.67 -6.76 -4.29
N ALA A 17 -32.14 -6.65 -5.52
CA ALA A 17 -30.74 -6.30 -5.78
C ALA A 17 -30.34 -4.80 -5.87
N PRO A 18 -31.20 -3.76 -5.84
CA PRO A 18 -30.72 -2.39 -6.10
C PRO A 18 -30.01 -1.73 -4.91
N ARG A 19 -30.37 -2.07 -3.67
CA ARG A 19 -29.80 -1.42 -2.47
C ARG A 19 -28.38 -1.90 -2.14
N ALA A 20 -28.10 -3.20 -2.30
CA ALA A 20 -26.78 -3.77 -2.04
C ALA A 20 -25.75 -3.39 -3.12
N ALA A 21 -26.19 -3.26 -4.38
CA ALA A 21 -25.34 -2.77 -5.47
C ALA A 21 -24.97 -1.29 -5.28
N ALA A 22 -25.95 -0.44 -4.92
CA ALA A 22 -25.71 0.99 -4.71
C ALA A 22 -24.87 1.33 -3.46
N SER A 23 -24.90 0.47 -2.43
CA SER A 23 -24.01 0.59 -1.25
C SER A 23 -22.59 0.11 -1.57
N ALA A 24 -22.45 -0.98 -2.33
CA ALA A 24 -21.15 -1.49 -2.77
C ALA A 24 -20.41 -0.49 -3.68
N ASP A 25 -21.12 0.22 -4.57
CA ASP A 25 -20.52 1.23 -5.44
C ASP A 25 -20.05 2.49 -4.68
N ARG A 26 -20.73 2.86 -3.59
CA ARG A 26 -20.29 3.95 -2.71
C ARG A 26 -19.18 3.53 -1.74
N ALA A 27 -19.12 2.27 -1.34
CA ALA A 27 -18.08 1.75 -0.44
C ALA A 27 -16.71 1.65 -1.12
N ARG A 28 -16.68 1.38 -2.44
CA ARG A 28 -15.43 1.26 -3.23
C ARG A 28 -14.51 2.47 -3.17
N PRO A 29 -14.95 3.73 -3.41
CA PRO A 29 -14.07 4.89 -3.32
C PRO A 29 -13.56 5.14 -1.90
N VAL A 30 -14.39 4.94 -0.87
CA VAL A 30 -13.96 5.09 0.54
C VAL A 30 -12.89 4.06 0.88
N ALA A 31 -13.07 2.80 0.48
CA ALA A 31 -12.09 1.74 0.68
C ALA A 31 -10.78 2.05 -0.04
N ARG A 32 -10.82 2.58 -1.28
CA ARG A 32 -9.62 2.99 -2.02
C ARG A 32 -8.87 4.11 -1.34
N THR A 33 -9.56 5.14 -0.85
CA THR A 33 -8.94 6.27 -0.15
C THR A 33 -8.32 5.82 1.17
N ALA A 34 -9.03 4.98 1.94
CA ALA A 34 -8.51 4.43 3.20
C ALA A 34 -7.25 3.60 2.97
N VAL A 35 -7.28 2.70 1.97
CA VAL A 35 -6.14 1.86 1.60
C VAL A 35 -4.96 2.70 1.09
N GLY A 36 -5.22 3.69 0.24
CA GLY A 36 -4.19 4.63 -0.23
C GLY A 36 -3.56 5.42 0.91
N GLY A 37 -4.37 5.88 1.87
CA GLY A 37 -3.90 6.56 3.08
C GLY A 37 -3.05 5.65 3.96
N LEU A 38 -3.45 4.39 4.15
CA LEU A 38 -2.67 3.38 4.88
C LEU A 38 -1.31 3.12 4.24
N LEU A 39 -1.26 2.98 2.90
CA LEU A 39 0.00 2.84 2.17
C LEU A 39 0.89 4.08 2.31
N ALA A 40 0.32 5.28 2.22
CA ALA A 40 1.07 6.52 2.38
C ALA A 40 1.65 6.63 3.80
N ALA A 41 0.86 6.34 4.83
CA ALA A 41 1.30 6.33 6.21
C ALA A 41 2.41 5.29 6.46
N GLY A 42 2.28 4.10 5.88
CA GLY A 42 3.32 3.06 5.93
C GLY A 42 4.65 3.54 5.32
N ASN A 43 4.60 4.15 4.14
CA ASN A 43 5.79 4.70 3.50
C ASN A 43 6.44 5.84 4.32
N LEU A 44 5.63 6.74 4.89
CA LEU A 44 6.13 7.81 5.76
C LEU A 44 6.81 7.24 7.01
N LEU A 45 6.21 6.23 7.64
CA LEU A 45 6.79 5.55 8.79
C LEU A 45 8.12 4.87 8.43
N THR A 46 8.18 4.15 7.30
CA THR A 46 9.41 3.55 6.79
C THR A 46 10.50 4.59 6.57
N GLY A 47 10.17 5.72 5.91
CA GLY A 47 11.12 6.82 5.70
C GLY A 47 11.63 7.42 7.00
N TRP A 48 10.73 7.67 7.96
CA TRP A 48 11.08 8.16 9.29
C TRP A 48 12.03 7.22 10.05
N LEU A 49 11.75 5.91 10.02
CA LEU A 49 12.61 4.89 10.64
C LEU A 49 13.99 4.85 10.00
N LEU A 50 14.06 4.96 8.67
CA LEU A 50 15.32 5.00 7.94
C LEU A 50 16.15 6.22 8.35
N VAL A 51 15.54 7.42 8.35
CA VAL A 51 16.20 8.66 8.79
C VAL A 51 16.67 8.53 10.25
N THR A 52 15.83 7.99 11.12
CA THR A 52 16.17 7.75 12.53
C THR A 52 17.41 6.88 12.66
N SER A 53 17.49 5.79 11.89
CA SER A 53 18.69 4.91 11.91
C SER A 53 19.96 5.64 11.48
N PHE A 54 19.90 6.49 10.46
CA PHE A 54 21.05 7.25 9.97
C PHE A 54 21.47 8.40 10.88
N LEU A 55 20.56 8.93 11.69
CA LEU A 55 20.87 10.02 12.62
C LEU A 55 21.50 9.53 13.93
N VAL A 56 21.54 8.22 14.19
CA VAL A 56 22.24 7.67 15.35
C VAL A 56 23.72 7.95 15.25
N ARG A 57 24.25 8.66 16.24
CA ARG A 57 25.69 8.93 16.39
C ARG A 57 26.17 8.32 17.70
N PRO A 58 27.18 7.44 17.69
CA PRO A 58 27.73 6.89 18.92
C PRO A 58 28.36 7.99 19.79
N PRO A 59 28.10 8.01 21.10
CA PRO A 59 28.76 8.93 22.02
C PRO A 59 30.27 8.65 22.04
N GLY A 60 31.07 9.69 21.75
CA GLY A 60 32.54 9.56 21.66
C GLY A 60 33.06 8.90 20.38
N GLY A 61 32.21 8.65 19.38
CA GLY A 61 32.60 8.14 18.05
C GLY A 61 32.83 6.63 17.97
N ALA A 62 32.82 5.90 19.09
CA ALA A 62 32.97 4.45 19.11
C ALA A 62 31.60 3.73 19.07
N TRP A 63 31.41 2.85 18.10
CA TRP A 63 30.19 2.04 17.99
C TRP A 63 30.13 0.98 19.10
N ASP A 64 29.32 1.24 20.12
CA ASP A 64 28.99 0.26 21.15
C ASP A 64 27.72 -0.52 20.80
N ARG A 65 27.42 -1.55 21.59
CA ARG A 65 26.25 -2.42 21.37
C ARG A 65 24.94 -1.64 21.42
N ALA A 66 24.85 -0.62 22.28
CA ALA A 66 23.66 0.22 22.41
C ALA A 66 23.44 1.06 21.15
N SER A 67 24.47 1.72 20.63
CA SER A 67 24.40 2.51 19.40
C SER A 67 24.07 1.66 18.18
N ILE A 68 24.66 0.45 18.07
CA ILE A 68 24.34 -0.50 17.00
C ILE A 68 22.87 -0.91 17.06
N THR A 69 22.34 -1.18 18.25
CA THR A 69 20.93 -1.54 18.42
C THR A 69 20.00 -0.36 18.09
N ALA A 70 20.36 0.84 18.55
CA ALA A 70 19.60 2.06 18.30
C ALA A 70 19.53 2.43 16.81
N ALA A 71 20.59 2.17 16.03
CA ALA A 71 20.59 2.35 14.58
C ALA A 71 19.93 1.15 13.87
N GLY A 72 20.24 -0.06 14.31
CA GLY A 72 19.86 -1.30 13.65
C GLY A 72 18.39 -1.65 13.76
N VAL A 73 17.75 -1.40 14.91
CA VAL A 73 16.32 -1.67 15.09
C VAL A 73 15.46 -0.84 14.12
N PRO A 74 15.60 0.50 14.04
CA PRO A 74 14.88 1.29 13.06
C PRO A 74 15.21 0.90 11.61
N ALA A 75 16.47 0.60 11.29
CA ALA A 75 16.85 0.15 9.94
C ALA A 75 16.16 -1.16 9.55
N MET A 76 16.15 -2.15 10.45
CA MET A 76 15.49 -3.43 10.22
C MET A 76 13.96 -3.29 10.15
N SER A 77 13.37 -2.46 11.02
CA SER A 77 11.94 -2.15 10.96
C SER A 77 11.56 -1.44 9.66
N ALA A 78 12.38 -0.51 9.19
CA ALA A 78 12.20 0.14 7.89
C ALA A 78 12.28 -0.87 6.73
N HIS A 79 13.23 -1.82 6.79
CA HIS A 79 13.36 -2.87 5.79
C HIS A 79 12.12 -3.77 5.72
N ILE A 80 11.66 -4.28 6.87
CA ILE A 80 10.44 -5.09 6.94
C ILE A 80 9.22 -4.30 6.48
N GLY A 81 9.09 -3.04 6.93
CA GLY A 81 8.00 -2.15 6.54
C GLY A 81 7.98 -1.88 5.04
N SER A 82 9.14 -1.66 4.42
CA SER A 82 9.28 -1.50 2.97
C SER A 82 8.76 -2.73 2.23
N TRP A 83 9.20 -3.93 2.65
CA TRP A 83 8.77 -5.18 2.02
C TRP A 83 7.26 -5.41 2.13
N LEU A 84 6.68 -5.17 3.31
CA LEU A 84 5.23 -5.29 3.52
C LEU A 84 4.44 -4.29 2.67
N THR A 85 4.93 -3.06 2.54
CA THR A 85 4.26 -2.01 1.75
C THR A 85 4.34 -2.32 0.25
N GLU A 86 5.47 -2.85 -0.22
CA GLU A 86 5.63 -3.32 -1.59
C GLU A 86 4.72 -4.51 -1.89
N TRP A 87 4.70 -5.52 -1.01
CA TRP A 87 3.82 -6.67 -1.12
C TRP A 87 2.34 -6.28 -1.13
N ALA A 88 1.93 -5.37 -0.23
CA ALA A 88 0.58 -4.84 -0.19
C ALA A 88 0.23 -4.09 -1.48
N THR A 89 1.12 -3.21 -1.96
CA THR A 89 0.95 -2.48 -3.22
C THR A 89 0.77 -3.44 -4.39
N PHE A 90 1.55 -4.53 -4.44
CA PHE A 90 1.42 -5.56 -5.46
C PHE A 90 0.02 -6.18 -5.51
N HIS A 91 -0.52 -6.63 -4.38
CA HIS A 91 -1.86 -7.22 -4.35
C HIS A 91 -2.95 -6.20 -4.64
N LEU A 92 -2.79 -4.97 -4.16
CA LEU A 92 -3.77 -3.90 -4.38
C LEU A 92 -3.87 -3.48 -5.85
N VAL A 93 -2.74 -3.44 -6.57
CA VAL A 93 -2.77 -3.21 -8.03
C VAL A 93 -3.32 -4.44 -8.74
N ARG A 94 -2.89 -5.65 -8.37
CA ARG A 94 -3.40 -6.91 -8.95
C ARG A 94 -4.93 -7.02 -8.84
N TRP A 95 -5.50 -6.58 -7.73
CA TRP A 95 -6.95 -6.57 -7.48
C TRP A 95 -7.67 -5.31 -8.00
N ARG A 96 -6.99 -4.42 -8.73
CA ARG A 96 -7.55 -3.17 -9.28
C ARG A 96 -8.16 -2.24 -8.22
N LEU A 97 -7.67 -2.34 -6.99
CA LEU A 97 -8.03 -1.43 -5.91
C LEU A 97 -7.24 -0.13 -6.03
N VAL A 98 -6.00 -0.19 -6.50
CA VAL A 98 -5.12 0.97 -6.73
C VAL A 98 -4.68 0.96 -8.20
N PRO A 99 -4.57 2.12 -8.87
CA PRO A 99 -4.15 2.19 -10.26
C PRO A 99 -2.67 1.78 -10.45
N PRO A 100 -2.28 1.22 -11.61
CA PRO A 100 -0.91 0.74 -11.84
C PRO A 100 0.16 1.83 -11.78
N TRP A 101 -0.18 3.10 -12.04
CA TRP A 101 0.77 4.20 -11.93
C TRP A 101 1.32 4.37 -10.51
N TRP A 102 0.67 3.78 -9.50
CA TRP A 102 1.13 3.83 -8.11
C TRP A 102 2.53 3.23 -7.91
N TYR A 103 2.99 2.36 -8.81
CA TYR A 103 4.38 1.88 -8.83
C TYR A 103 5.39 2.97 -9.23
N ALA A 104 4.96 3.99 -9.96
CA ALA A 104 5.86 5.06 -10.39
C ALA A 104 6.45 5.83 -9.21
N VAL A 105 5.70 5.99 -8.12
CA VAL A 105 6.15 6.69 -6.91
C VAL A 105 7.33 5.97 -6.23
N PRO A 106 7.24 4.70 -5.80
CA PRO A 106 8.36 4.01 -5.20
C PRO A 106 9.53 3.82 -6.19
N ILE A 107 9.27 3.61 -7.49
CA ILE A 107 10.33 3.52 -8.51
C ILE A 107 11.09 4.85 -8.62
N ALA A 108 10.39 5.98 -8.68
CA ALA A 108 11.02 7.30 -8.77
C ALA A 108 11.85 7.60 -7.51
N VAL A 109 11.29 7.33 -6.33
CA VAL A 109 12.01 7.51 -5.05
C VAL A 109 13.25 6.61 -4.98
N GLY A 110 13.13 5.34 -5.37
CA GLY A 110 14.25 4.40 -5.40
C GLY A 110 15.34 4.84 -6.38
N THR A 111 14.95 5.31 -7.56
CA THR A 111 15.89 5.81 -8.59
C THR A 111 16.62 7.06 -8.10
N VAL A 112 15.90 8.05 -7.55
CA VAL A 112 16.51 9.26 -6.97
C VAL A 112 17.46 8.91 -5.84
N SER A 113 17.07 7.98 -4.97
CA SER A 113 17.91 7.51 -3.86
C SER A 113 19.20 6.85 -4.35
N LEU A 114 19.12 5.98 -5.37
CA LEU A 114 20.28 5.31 -5.96
C LEU A 114 21.22 6.32 -6.64
N VAL A 115 20.67 7.27 -7.41
CA VAL A 115 21.45 8.34 -8.04
C VAL A 115 22.17 9.17 -6.99
N TRP A 116 21.47 9.55 -5.92
CA TRP A 116 22.07 10.32 -4.83
C TRP A 116 23.18 9.54 -4.12
N LEU A 117 22.97 8.25 -3.85
CA LEU A 117 23.96 7.39 -3.22
C LEU A 117 25.21 7.25 -4.09
N PHE A 118 25.02 7.06 -5.40
CA PHE A 118 26.12 7.02 -6.38
C PHE A 118 26.94 8.32 -6.38
N VAL A 119 26.27 9.49 -6.41
CA VAL A 119 26.93 10.81 -6.33
C VAL A 119 27.69 11.02 -5.02
N LEU A 120 27.18 10.50 -3.91
CA LEU A 120 27.88 10.58 -2.61
C LEU A 120 29.10 9.65 -2.54
N THR A 121 29.06 8.50 -3.21
CA THR A 121 30.17 7.53 -3.19
C THR A 121 31.32 7.85 -4.15
N GLU A 122 31.09 8.70 -5.16
CA GLU A 122 32.15 9.16 -6.08
C GLU A 122 32.98 10.34 -5.53
N LYS A 123 32.65 10.86 -4.33
CA LYS A 123 33.39 11.92 -3.63
C LYS A 123 34.24 11.35 -2.50
#